data_AF-A0A914YV57-F1
#
_entry.id   AF-A0A914YV57-F1
#
_cell.length_a   1.000
_cell.length_b   1.000
_cell.length_c   1.000
_cell.angle_alpha   90.00
_cell.angle_beta   90.00
_cell.angle_gamma   90.00
#
_symmetry.space_group_name_H-M   'P 1'
#
loop_
_entity.id
_entity.type
_entity.pdbx_description
1 polymer ?
#
loop_
_entity_poly.entity_id
_entity_poly.type
_entity_poly.pdbx_seq_one_letter_code
_entity_poly.pdbx_strand_id
1 'polypeptide(L)'
;MFGRLLFLLSVIILFKSIYGIPRRRNEPWTLILCKFADLPYYEPKPPEYFRQWLTEDKNDSIERYFSDVSNGVYTINGSNVVGWITLPYSQKDVLRMVNADSAAPIGSDTSFDASFFFHFLSPF
;
A
#
# COMPACT_ATOMS: atom_id res chain seq x y z
N MET A 1 -9.29 53.70 -16.56
CA MET A 1 -8.28 52.71 -16.05
C MET A 1 -8.86 51.70 -15.06
N PHE A 2 -9.87 52.05 -14.24
CA PHE A 2 -10.43 51.18 -13.19
C PHE A 2 -11.07 49.87 -13.69
N GLY A 3 -11.80 49.90 -14.82
CA GLY A 3 -12.50 48.71 -15.34
C GLY A 3 -11.59 47.59 -15.86
N ARG A 4 -10.40 47.94 -16.37
CA ARG A 4 -9.39 46.95 -16.81
C ARG A 4 -8.74 46.23 -15.62
N LEU A 5 -8.57 46.91 -14.49
CA LEU A 5 -8.01 46.34 -13.27
C LEU A 5 -8.98 45.33 -12.64
N LEU A 6 -10.27 45.66 -12.58
CA LEU A 6 -11.33 44.77 -12.11
C LEU A 6 -11.48 43.51 -12.97
N PHE A 7 -11.37 43.65 -14.29
CA PHE A 7 -11.43 42.52 -15.22
C PHE A 7 -10.20 41.61 -15.12
N LEU A 8 -9.00 42.17 -14.91
CA LEU A 8 -7.79 41.37 -14.68
C LEU A 8 -7.86 40.63 -13.34
N LEU A 9 -8.40 41.28 -12.29
CA LEU A 9 -8.62 40.65 -10.98
C LEU A 9 -9.64 39.49 -11.05
N SER A 10 -10.74 39.65 -11.80
CA SER A 10 -11.73 38.57 -11.94
C SER A 10 -11.17 37.36 -12.69
N VAL A 11 -10.34 37.60 -13.72
CA VAL A 11 -9.65 36.55 -14.47
C VAL A 11 -8.63 35.82 -13.59
N ILE A 12 -7.85 36.53 -12.77
CA ILE A 12 -6.88 35.91 -11.84
C ILE A 12 -7.57 35.02 -10.79
N ILE A 13 -8.76 35.41 -10.32
CA ILE A 13 -9.55 34.61 -9.37
C ILE A 13 -10.09 33.32 -10.03
N LEU A 14 -10.43 33.37 -11.32
CA LEU A 14 -10.87 32.20 -12.11
C LEU A 14 -9.72 31.23 -12.44
N PHE A 15 -8.47 31.70 -12.47
CA PHE A 15 -7.27 30.89 -12.69
C PHE A 15 -6.60 30.39 -11.40
N LYS A 16 -7.31 30.36 -10.26
CA LYS A 16 -6.84 29.56 -9.12
C LYS A 16 -6.89 28.09 -9.50
N SER A 17 -5.74 27.52 -9.83
CA SER A 17 -5.55 26.08 -9.87
C SER A 17 -6.06 25.50 -8.55
N ILE A 18 -7.17 24.77 -8.62
CA ILE A 18 -7.66 23.97 -7.52
C ILE A 18 -6.68 22.79 -7.47
N TYR A 19 -5.60 22.94 -6.72
CA TYR A 19 -4.79 21.80 -6.31
C TYR A 19 -5.65 20.96 -5.38
N GLY A 20 -6.43 20.05 -5.97
CA GLY A 20 -7.13 19.03 -5.22
C GLY A 20 -6.09 18.09 -4.64
N ILE A 21 -5.84 18.17 -3.34
CA ILE A 21 -5.09 17.13 -2.64
C ILE A 21 -5.95 15.86 -2.72
N PRO A 22 -5.53 14.80 -3.42
CA PRO A 22 -6.28 13.56 -3.45
C PRO A 22 -6.41 13.05 -2.01
N ARG A 23 -7.64 13.02 -1.49
CA ARG A 23 -7.92 12.55 -0.13
C ARG A 23 -8.17 11.05 -0.19
N ARG A 24 -7.10 10.27 -0.13
CA ARG A 24 -7.15 8.85 0.21
C ARG A 24 -7.49 8.77 1.69
N ARG A 25 -8.77 8.55 2.03
CA ARG A 25 -9.30 8.59 3.40
C ARG A 25 -8.90 7.31 4.15
N ASN A 26 -9.87 6.43 4.40
CA ASN A 26 -9.63 5.11 4.95
C ASN A 26 -9.58 4.09 3.81
N GLU A 27 -8.49 3.34 3.71
CA GLU A 27 -8.29 2.24 2.75
C GLU A 27 -7.85 0.99 3.53
N PRO A 28 -8.80 0.21 4.09
CA PRO A 28 -8.47 -0.99 4.85
C PRO A 28 -7.74 -2.01 3.97
N TRP A 29 -6.67 -2.59 4.49
CA TRP A 29 -5.88 -3.60 3.80
C TRP A 29 -6.26 -5.02 4.24
N THR A 30 -6.04 -5.97 3.35
CA THR A 30 -6.09 -7.40 3.69
C THR A 30 -4.70 -7.98 3.49
N LEU A 31 -4.03 -8.32 4.59
CA LEU A 31 -2.77 -9.04 4.57
C LEU A 31 -3.06 -10.55 4.51
N ILE A 32 -2.59 -11.22 3.47
CA ILE A 32 -2.77 -12.66 3.30
C ILE A 32 -1.43 -13.34 3.56
N LEU A 33 -1.38 -14.18 4.59
CA LEU A 33 -0.20 -14.99 4.88
C LEU A 33 -0.24 -16.25 4.02
N CYS A 34 0.83 -16.53 3.28
CA CYS A 34 0.89 -17.63 2.34
C CYS A 34 2.10 -18.53 2.60
N LYS A 35 1.91 -19.84 2.46
CA LYS A 35 2.99 -20.84 2.51
C LYS A 35 3.00 -21.68 1.24
N PHE A 36 4.17 -22.16 0.86
CA PHE A 36 4.35 -22.93 -0.39
C PHE A 36 3.97 -24.39 -0.21
N ALA A 37 3.59 -25.05 -1.31
CA ALA A 37 3.21 -26.46 -1.33
C ALA A 37 4.34 -27.39 -0.84
N ASP A 38 5.59 -27.02 -1.14
CA ASP A 38 6.79 -27.75 -0.73
C ASP A 38 7.27 -27.40 0.68
N LEU A 39 6.69 -26.36 1.31
CA LEU A 39 7.00 -25.91 2.67
C LEU A 39 5.72 -25.70 3.52
N PRO A 40 4.85 -26.71 3.69
CA PRO A 40 3.52 -26.55 4.27
C PRO A 40 3.51 -26.31 5.79
N TYR A 41 4.64 -26.48 6.47
CA TYR A 41 4.77 -26.30 7.92
C TYR A 41 5.64 -25.08 8.29
N TYR A 42 6.13 -24.34 7.30
CA TYR A 42 6.99 -23.19 7.54
C TYR A 42 6.14 -21.94 7.79
N GLU A 43 6.01 -21.57 9.05
CA GLU A 43 5.31 -20.37 9.53
C GLU A 43 6.25 -19.61 10.48
N PRO A 44 6.96 -18.56 10.02
CA PRO A 44 7.98 -17.87 10.83
C PRO A 44 7.46 -17.30 12.14
N LYS A 45 6.18 -16.89 12.13
CA LYS A 45 5.46 -16.29 13.25
C LYS A 45 3.98 -16.72 13.19
N PRO A 46 3.28 -16.78 14.34
CA PRO A 46 1.86 -17.04 14.36
C PRO A 46 1.07 -15.87 13.73
N PRO A 47 -0.12 -16.09 13.15
CA PRO A 47 -0.95 -15.02 12.55
C PRO A 47 -1.21 -13.83 13.48
N GLU A 48 -1.32 -14.07 14.78
CA GLU A 48 -1.54 -13.06 15.82
C GLU A 48 -0.41 -12.04 15.84
N TYR A 49 0.83 -12.45 15.63
CA TYR A 49 1.97 -11.52 15.57
C TYR A 49 1.79 -10.48 14.45
N PHE A 50 1.34 -10.92 13.26
CA PHE A 50 1.11 -10.02 12.14
C PHE A 50 -0.12 -9.14 12.34
N ARG A 51 -1.17 -9.64 13.02
CA ARG A 51 -2.31 -8.81 13.43
C ARG A 51 -1.84 -7.69 14.35
N GLN A 52 -1.00 -8.02 15.33
CA GLN A 52 -0.45 -7.04 16.25
C GLN A 52 0.40 -5.99 15.54
N TRP A 53 1.27 -6.44 14.64
CA TRP A 53 2.11 -5.57 13.83
C TRP A 53 1.30 -4.64 12.91
N LEU A 54 0.19 -5.12 12.32
CA LEU A 54 -0.63 -4.35 11.38
C LEU A 54 -1.59 -3.37 12.08
N THR A 55 -2.34 -3.83 13.09
CA THR A 55 -3.55 -3.14 13.59
C THR A 55 -3.55 -2.82 15.08
N GLU A 56 -2.63 -3.38 15.88
CA GLU A 56 -2.73 -3.19 17.33
C GLU A 56 -2.30 -1.78 17.74
N ASP A 57 -3.03 -1.18 18.68
CA ASP A 57 -2.92 0.21 19.15
C ASP A 57 -1.68 0.42 20.06
N LYS A 58 -0.56 -0.22 19.71
CA LYS A 58 0.77 0.11 20.22
C LYS A 58 1.34 1.23 19.34
N ASN A 59 2.20 2.08 19.90
CA ASN A 59 2.77 3.24 19.22
C ASN A 59 3.43 2.95 17.85
N ASP A 60 3.80 1.69 17.57
CA ASP A 60 4.62 1.29 16.44
C ASP A 60 3.90 0.40 15.41
N SER A 61 2.56 0.35 15.40
CA SER A 61 1.84 -0.43 14.37
C SER A 61 1.86 0.26 12.99
N ILE A 62 1.69 -0.55 11.94
CA ILE A 62 1.64 -0.04 10.56
C ILE A 62 0.44 0.89 10.35
N GLU A 63 -0.72 0.56 10.91
CA GLU A 63 -1.89 1.44 10.90
C GLU A 63 -1.55 2.80 11.51
N ARG A 64 -0.87 2.81 12.66
CA ARG A 64 -0.47 4.03 13.33
C ARG A 64 0.55 4.83 12.52
N TYR A 65 1.56 4.16 11.97
CA TYR A 65 2.57 4.79 11.12
C TYR A 65 1.92 5.59 9.98
N PHE A 66 1.02 4.96 9.20
CA PHE A 66 0.36 5.63 8.08
C PHE A 66 -0.55 6.78 8.50
N SER A 67 -1.23 6.64 9.64
CA SER A 67 -1.99 7.73 10.23
C SER A 67 -1.09 8.90 10.65
N ASP A 68 0.01 8.63 11.34
CA ASP A 68 0.89 9.67 11.90
C ASP A 68 1.66 10.42 10.80
N VAL A 69 2.27 9.73 9.84
CA VAL A 69 3.01 10.40 8.74
C VAL A 69 2.12 11.17 7.78
N SER A 70 0.83 10.82 7.72
CA SER A 70 -0.17 11.53 6.91
C SER A 70 -0.91 12.61 7.68
N ASN A 71 -0.61 12.83 8.97
CA ASN A 71 -1.39 13.69 9.86
C ASN A 71 -2.90 13.36 9.87
N GLY A 72 -3.23 12.06 9.81
CA GLY A 72 -4.60 11.54 9.79
C GLY A 72 -5.33 11.74 8.47
N VAL A 73 -4.65 12.19 7.41
CA VAL A 73 -5.26 12.32 6.07
C VAL A 73 -5.53 10.95 5.45
N TYR A 74 -4.66 9.96 5.74
CA TYR A 74 -4.72 8.59 5.24
C TYR A 74 -4.67 7.61 6.41
N THR A 75 -5.52 6.60 6.38
CA THR A 75 -5.54 5.52 7.38
C THR A 75 -5.87 4.19 6.71
N ILE A 76 -5.42 3.11 7.34
CA ILE A 76 -5.74 1.73 6.97
C ILE A 76 -6.58 1.06 8.06
N ASN A 77 -7.31 1.85 8.85
CA ASN A 77 -8.12 1.36 9.95
C ASN A 77 -9.14 0.32 9.49
N GLY A 78 -9.25 -0.77 10.25
CA GLY A 78 -10.08 -1.92 9.90
C GLY A 78 -9.39 -2.88 8.94
N SER A 79 -8.08 -2.75 8.78
CA SER A 79 -7.27 -3.77 8.11
C SER A 79 -7.40 -5.13 8.81
N ASN A 80 -7.16 -6.20 8.06
CA ASN A 80 -7.25 -7.56 8.59
C ASN A 80 -6.10 -8.43 8.09
N VAL A 81 -5.76 -9.44 8.90
CA VAL A 81 -4.80 -10.48 8.54
C VAL A 81 -5.52 -11.81 8.36
N VAL A 82 -5.51 -12.30 7.12
CA VAL A 82 -5.91 -13.65 6.76
C VAL A 82 -4.76 -14.58 7.11
N GLY A 83 -5.06 -15.65 7.86
CA GLY A 83 -4.07 -16.61 8.33
C GLY A 83 -3.37 -17.38 7.20
N TRP A 84 -2.47 -18.28 7.58
CA TRP A 84 -1.62 -19.02 6.65
C TRP A 84 -2.44 -19.89 5.69
N ILE A 85 -2.44 -19.53 4.40
CA ILE A 85 -3.01 -20.30 3.30
C ILE A 85 -1.89 -21.03 2.56
N THR A 86 -2.08 -22.32 2.32
CA THR A 86 -1.15 -23.10 1.48
C THR A 86 -1.45 -22.86 0.01
N LEU A 87 -0.45 -22.36 -0.72
CA LEU A 87 -0.50 -22.22 -2.17
C LEU A 87 -0.36 -23.58 -2.86
N PRO A 88 -0.96 -23.80 -4.04
CA PRO A 88 -0.79 -25.03 -4.81
C PRO A 88 0.55 -25.08 -5.59
N TYR A 89 1.49 -24.19 -5.27
CA TYR A 89 2.76 -24.01 -5.99
C TYR A 89 3.95 -24.13 -5.04
N SER A 90 5.07 -24.67 -5.54
CA SER A 90 6.33 -24.68 -4.79
C SER A 90 6.99 -23.30 -4.81
N GLN A 91 7.93 -23.05 -3.90
CA GLN A 91 8.74 -21.82 -3.91
C GLN A 91 9.45 -21.63 -5.27
N LYS A 92 9.95 -22.72 -5.86
CA LYS A 92 10.61 -22.71 -7.17
C LYS A 92 9.66 -22.35 -8.31
N ASP A 93 8.40 -22.78 -8.26
CA ASP A 93 7.39 -22.42 -9.27
C ASP A 93 7.12 -20.92 -9.23
N VAL A 94 6.92 -20.37 -8.03
CA VAL A 94 6.66 -18.93 -7.85
C VAL A 94 7.85 -18.09 -8.30
N LEU A 95 9.08 -18.48 -7.97
CA LEU A 95 10.28 -17.78 -8.45
C LEU A 95 10.38 -17.79 -9.99
N ARG A 96 10.00 -18.89 -10.65
CA ARG A 96 9.97 -18.97 -12.12
C ARG A 96 8.92 -18.03 -12.70
N MET A 97 7.73 -17.97 -12.10
CA MET A 97 6.66 -17.05 -12.53
C MET A 97 7.10 -15.60 -12.40
N VAL A 98 7.68 -15.21 -11.26
CA VAL A 98 8.18 -13.84 -11.03
C VAL A 98 9.26 -13.46 -12.04
N ASN A 99 10.20 -14.36 -12.35
CA ASN A 99 11.25 -14.08 -13.32
C ASN A 99 10.72 -14.00 -14.76
N ALA A 100 9.69 -14.78 -15.09
CA ALA A 100 9.01 -14.68 -16.39
C ALA A 100 8.22 -13.36 -16.50
N ASP A 101 7.60 -12.90 -15.41
CA ASP A 101 6.82 -11.65 -15.38
C ASP A 101 7.70 -10.40 -15.31
N SER A 102 8.86 -10.47 -14.63
CA SER A 102 9.87 -9.40 -14.62
C SER A 102 10.48 -9.12 -15.99
N ALA A 103 10.31 -10.04 -16.95
CA ALA A 103 10.68 -9.81 -18.35
C ALA A 103 9.63 -8.95 -19.09
N ALA A 104 8.46 -8.68 -18.49
CA ALA A 104 7.49 -7.72 -18.97
C ALA A 104 7.93 -6.28 -18.65
N PRO A 105 7.58 -5.27 -19.48
CA PRO A 105 7.97 -3.88 -19.23
C PRO A 105 7.47 -3.36 -17.88
N ILE A 106 8.39 -2.81 -17.08
CA ILE A 106 8.12 -2.14 -15.80
C ILE A 106 7.17 -0.96 -16.05
N GLY A 107 6.02 -0.93 -15.36
CA GLY A 107 5.00 0.13 -15.51
C GLY A 107 3.84 -0.22 -16.45
N SER A 108 3.71 -1.48 -16.88
CA SER A 108 2.49 -1.97 -17.53
C SER A 108 1.38 -2.19 -16.50
N ASP A 109 0.10 -2.08 -16.90
CA ASP A 109 -1.06 -2.37 -16.03
C ASP A 109 -1.09 -3.82 -15.50
N THR A 110 -0.22 -4.68 -16.05
CA THR A 110 0.04 -6.06 -15.60
C THR A 110 1.16 -6.16 -14.57
N SER A 111 2.00 -5.12 -14.41
CA SER A 111 3.03 -5.09 -13.39
C SER A 111 2.39 -4.78 -12.03
N PHE A 112 2.27 -5.80 -11.18
CA PHE A 112 2.03 -5.58 -9.76
C PHE A 112 3.31 -4.95 -9.21
N ASP A 113 3.28 -3.66 -8.88
CA ASP A 113 4.43 -2.98 -8.30
C ASP A 113 4.61 -3.46 -6.85
N ALA A 114 5.18 -4.65 -6.71
CA ALA A 114 5.52 -5.24 -5.43
C ALA A 114 6.67 -4.48 -4.75
N SER A 115 7.32 -3.52 -5.42
CA SER A 115 8.41 -2.74 -4.83
C SER A 115 7.95 -1.99 -3.58
N PHE A 116 6.70 -1.50 -3.56
CA PHE A 116 6.12 -0.85 -2.39
C PHE A 116 5.97 -1.82 -1.21
N PHE A 117 5.56 -3.07 -1.46
CA PHE A 117 5.38 -4.09 -0.42
C PHE A 117 6.72 -4.68 0.08
N PHE A 118 7.68 -4.91 -0.81
CA PHE A 118 9.01 -5.41 -0.42
C PHE A 118 9.84 -4.36 0.31
N HIS A 119 9.69 -3.07 0.00
CA HIS A 119 10.41 -2.01 0.71
C HIS A 119 10.00 -1.90 2.19
N PHE A 120 8.73 -2.19 2.53
CA PHE A 120 8.26 -2.22 3.93
C PHE A 120 8.59 -3.52 4.69
N LEU A 121 8.90 -4.61 3.98
CA LEU A 121 9.23 -5.91 4.58
C LEU A 121 10.73 -6.21 4.64
N SER A 122 11.58 -5.33 4.11
CA SER A 122 13.04 -5.38 4.24
C SER A 122 13.53 -4.30 5.21
N PRO A 123 13.61 -4.62 6.52
CA PRO A 123 14.58 -3.95 7.39
C PRO A 123 15.97 -4.61 7.34
N PHE A 124 16.18 -5.57 6.43
CA PHE A 124 17.47 -6.23 6.16
C PHE A 124 17.64 -6.52 4.67
#